data_AF-A0A5J4SB69-F1
#
_entry.id   AF-A0A5J4SB69-F1
#
_cell.length_a   1.000
_cell.length_b   1.000
_cell.length_c   1.000
_cell.angle_alpha   90.00
_cell.angle_beta   90.00
_cell.angle_gamma   90.00
#
_symmetry.space_group_name_H-M   'P 1'
#
loop_
_entity.id
_entity.type
_entity.pdbx_description
1 polymer ?
#
loop_
_entity_poly.entity_id
_entity_poly.type
_entity_poly.pdbx_seq_one_letter_code
_entity_poly.pdbx_strand_id
1 'polypeptide(L)' 'MTKFIELHDFSGDSTFINTDRIVYFSSRTSKKEGISCALICTHRTEAFLIVKETPEEILEKIREAEVSQN' A
#
# COMPACT_ATOMS: atom_id res chain seq x y z
N MET A 1 -18.85 -3.50 -1.50
CA MET A 1 -18.22 -3.53 -2.82
C MET A 1 -16.72 -3.55 -2.59
N THR A 2 -15.97 -4.43 -3.25
CA THR A 2 -14.53 -4.55 -3.00
C THR A 2 -13.77 -3.37 -3.61
N LYS A 3 -12.94 -2.69 -2.83
CA LYS A 3 -12.11 -1.56 -3.29
C LYS A 3 -10.66 -1.98 -3.45
N PHE A 4 -9.99 -1.47 -4.47
CA PHE A 4 -8.59 -1.76 -4.76
C PHE A 4 -7.79 -0.47 -4.91
N ILE A 5 -6.56 -0.48 -4.41
CA ILE A 5 -5.56 0.58 -4.63
C ILE A 5 -4.36 -0.01 -5.37
N GLU A 6 -3.76 0.78 -6.25
CA GLU A 6 -2.50 0.45 -6.92
C GLU A 6 -1.32 0.92 -6.07
N LEU A 7 -0.37 0.04 -5.80
CA LEU A 7 0.87 0.33 -5.09
C LEU A 7 2.06 -0.19 -5.88
N HIS A 8 3.24 0.41 -5.70
CA HIS A 8 4.42 0.08 -6.49
C HIS A 8 5.51 -0.55 -5.64
N ASP A 9 6.10 -1.63 -6.11
CA ASP A 9 7.27 -2.20 -5.48
C ASP A 9 8.58 -1.48 -5.92
N PHE A 10 9.73 -1.96 -5.43
CA PHE A 10 11.03 -1.40 -5.81
C PHE A 10 11.45 -1.70 -7.26
N SER A 11 10.88 -2.72 -7.90
CA SER A 11 11.04 -3.05 -9.32
C SER A 11 10.38 -2.01 -10.23
N GLY A 12 9.37 -1.31 -9.72
CA GLY A 12 8.45 -0.51 -10.53
C GLY A 12 7.23 -1.30 -11.00
N ASP A 13 7.03 -2.52 -10.49
CA ASP A 13 5.85 -3.32 -10.77
C ASP A 13 4.68 -2.86 -9.88
N SER A 14 3.50 -2.78 -10.48
CA SER A 14 2.27 -2.44 -9.78
C SER A 14 1.64 -3.67 -9.12
N THR A 15 1.25 -3.52 -7.86
CA THR A 15 0.45 -4.47 -7.10
C THR A 15 -0.88 -3.83 -6.73
N PHE A 16 -1.98 -4.48 -7.10
CA PHE A 16 -3.33 -4.05 -6.71
C PHE A 16 -3.74 -4.73 -5.40
N ILE A 17 -3.93 -3.94 -4.35
CA ILE A 17 -4.33 -4.43 -3.03
C ILE A 17 -5.79 -4.07 -2.77
N ASN A 18 -6.55 -5.08 -2.36
CA ASN A 18 -7.88 -4.86 -1.81
C ASN A 18 -7.76 -4.14 -0.46
N THR A 19 -8.34 -2.94 -0.32
CA THR A 19 -8.24 -2.11 0.89
C THR A 19 -8.82 -2.81 2.11
N ASP A 20 -9.87 -3.62 1.93
CA ASP A 20 -10.52 -4.37 3.01
C ASP A 20 -9.61 -5.49 3.58
N ARG A 21 -8.52 -5.81 2.86
CA ARG A 21 -7.54 -6.80 3.29
C ARG A 21 -6.35 -6.18 4.01
N ILE A 22 -6.18 -4.87 4.00
CA ILE A 22 -5.10 -4.17 4.69
C ILE A 22 -5.41 -4.19 6.19
N VAL A 23 -4.55 -4.82 6.97
CA VAL A 23 -4.69 -4.88 8.44
C VAL A 23 -4.01 -3.66 9.06
N TYR A 24 -2.77 -3.40 8.64
CA TYR A 24 -2.02 -2.21 9.01
C TYR A 24 -0.90 -1.96 7.99
N PHE A 25 -0.37 -0.75 8.02
CA PHE A 25 0.88 -0.40 7.36
C PHE A 25 1.74 0.49 8.27
N SER A 26 3.05 0.45 8.07
CA SER A 26 4.00 1.23 8.88
C SER A 26 5.05 1.87 7.99
N SER A 27 5.50 3.08 8.35
CA SER A 27 6.62 3.72 7.67
C SER A 27 7.90 2.91 7.83
N ARG A 28 8.71 2.91 6.77
CA ARG A 28 10.06 2.38 6.74
C ARG A 28 10.94 3.26 5.85
N THR A 29 12.24 3.04 5.94
CA THR A 29 13.21 3.59 4.99
C THR A 29 13.85 2.42 4.23
N SER A 30 13.84 2.48 2.91
CA SER A 30 14.54 1.51 2.08
C SER A 30 16.03 1.61 2.33
N LYS A 31 16.68 0.53 2.77
CA LYS A 31 18.13 0.53 2.99
C LYS A 31 18.94 0.69 1.69
N LYS A 32 18.36 0.29 0.55
CA LYS A 32 19.02 0.31 -0.75
C LYS A 32 18.93 1.69 -1.41
N GLU A 33 17.75 2.31 -1.34
CA GLU A 33 17.47 3.57 -2.05
C GLU A 33 17.48 4.80 -1.12
N GLY A 34 17.45 4.60 0.20
CA GLY A 34 17.43 5.70 1.17
C GLY A 34 16.12 6.48 1.22
N ILE A 35 15.07 5.99 0.54
CA ILE A 35 13.77 6.66 0.45
C ILE A 35 12.79 6.16 1.52
N SER A 36 11.86 7.03 1.90
CA SER A 36 10.70 6.66 2.72
C SER A 36 9.79 5.72 1.92
N CYS A 37 9.22 4.73 2.60
CA CYS A 37 8.43 3.66 2.01
C CYS A 37 7.50 3.07 3.08
N ALA A 38 6.65 2.11 2.70
CA ALA A 38 5.73 1.46 3.63
C ALA A 38 5.84 -0.07 3.60
N LEU A 39 5.64 -0.67 4.77
CA LEU A 39 5.40 -2.10 4.93
C LEU A 39 3.90 -2.32 5.11
N ILE A 40 3.26 -3.07 4.21
CA ILE A 40 1.84 -3.43 4.25
C ILE A 40 1.69 -4.82 4.85
N CYS A 41 0.77 -4.99 5.81
CA CYS A 41 0.34 -6.30 6.29
C CYS A 41 -1.10 -6.59 5.83
N THR A 42 -1.34 -7.79 5.27
CA THR A 42 -2.67 -8.19 4.77
C THR A 42 -3.24 -9.45 5.45
N HIS A 43 -4.57 -9.55 5.56
CA HIS A 43 -5.27 -10.47 6.47
C HIS A 43 -5.18 -11.98 6.14
N ARG A 44 -4.69 -12.39 4.96
CA ARG A 44 -4.76 -13.80 4.52
C ARG A 44 -3.45 -14.43 4.07
N THR A 45 -2.43 -13.62 3.98
CA THR A 45 -1.08 -14.05 3.67
C THR A 45 -0.25 -13.31 4.68
N GLU A 46 0.49 -14.01 5.52
CA GLU A 46 1.59 -13.43 6.33
C GLU A 46 2.70 -12.82 5.44
N ALA A 47 2.37 -12.45 4.20
CA ALA A 47 3.16 -11.71 3.26
C ALA A 47 3.07 -10.24 3.65
N PHE A 48 4.22 -9.73 4.07
CA PHE A 48 4.45 -8.31 4.13
C PHE A 48 4.84 -7.83 2.75
N LEU A 49 4.17 -6.80 2.24
CA LEU A 49 4.56 -6.14 1.00
C LEU A 49 5.33 -4.88 1.36
N ILE A 50 6.52 -4.69 0.78
CA ILE A 50 7.22 -3.41 0.86
C ILE A 50 6.92 -2.65 -0.43
N VAL A 51 6.36 -1.45 -0.30
CA VAL A 51 5.97 -0.59 -1.41
C VAL A 51 6.69 0.76 -1.32
N LYS A 52 6.91 1.42 -2.45
CA LYS A 52 7.56 2.73 -2.54
C LYS A 52 6.71 3.83 -1.90
N GLU A 53 5.38 3.69 -1.94
CA GLU A 53 4.49 4.63 -1.30
C GLU A 53 4.75 4.73 0.21
N THR A 54 4.61 5.95 0.70
CA THR A 54 4.55 6.29 2.11
C THR A 54 3.17 5.95 2.70
N PRO A 55 3.07 5.80 4.03
CA PRO A 55 1.78 5.63 4.70
C PRO A 55 0.76 6.72 4.34
N GLU A 56 1.21 7.97 4.19
CA GLU A 56 0.37 9.11 3.83
C GLU A 56 -0.22 8.96 2.42
N GLU A 57 0.60 8.57 1.44
CA GLU A 57 0.15 8.31 0.06
C GLU A 57 -0.82 7.11 0.00
N ILE A 58 -0.59 6.07 0.80
CA ILE A 58 -1.51 4.93 0.90
C ILE A 58 -2.86 5.38 1.45
N LEU A 59 -2.88 6.21 2.51
CA LEU A 59 -4.12 6.73 3.09
C LEU A 59 -4.90 7.60 2.09
N GLU A 60 -4.20 8.42 1.31
CA GLU A 60 -4.81 9.24 0.26
C GLU A 60 -5.44 8.36 -0.82
N LYS A 61 -4.71 7.37 -1.34
CA LYS A 61 -5.24 6.41 -2.33
C LYS A 61 -6.46 5.64 -1.82
N ILE A 62 -6.45 5.23 -0.54
CA ILE A 62 -7.62 4.59 0.09
C ILE A 62 -8.80 5.55 0.06
N ARG A 63 -8.60 6.81 0.49
CA ARG A 63 -9.65 7.84 0.52
C ARG A 63 -10.23 8.13 -0.87
N GLU A 64 -9.38 8.27 -1.89
CA GLU A 64 -9.79 8.50 -3.28
C GLU A 64 -10.64 7.35 -3.83
N ALA A 65 -10.26 6.11 -3.49
CA ALA A 65 -11.04 4.92 -3.83
C ALA A 65 -12.42 4.88 -3.12
N GLU A 66 -12.61 5.65 -2.03
CA GLU A 66 -13.92 5.81 -1.39
C GLU A 66 -14.78 6.90 -2.02
N VAL A 67 -14.16 8.02 -2.42
CA VAL A 67 -14.86 9.17 -3.01
C VAL A 67 -15.37 8.85 -4.42
N SER A 68 -14.63 8.05 -5.19
CA SER A 68 -14.98 7.68 -6.57
C SER A 68 -16.24 6.78 -6.68
N GLN A 69 -16.89 6.46 -5.55
CA GLN A 69 -18.07 5.59 -5.47
C GLN A 69 -19.36 6.30 -5.05
N ASN A 70 -19.34 7.63 -4.90
CA ASN A 70 -20.52 8.48 -4.73
C ASN A 70 -20.82 9.30 -5.98
#